data_AF-A0A7X3T9Q5-F1
#
_entry.id   AF-A0A7X3T9Q5-F1
#
_cell.length_a   1.000
_cell.length_b   1.000
_cell.length_c   1.000
_cell.angle_alpha   90.00
_cell.angle_beta   90.00
_cell.angle_gamma   90.00
#
_symmetry.space_group_name_H-M   'P 1'
#
loop_
_entity.id
_entity.type
_entity.pdbx_description
1 polymer ?
#
loop_
_entity_poly.entity_id
_entity_poly.type
_entity_poly.pdbx_seq_one_letter_code
_entity_poly.pdbx_strand_id
1 'polypeptide(L)'
;MVDAVQITDAAFFESPIIFMEPVPKSSVQLHNGLLGGGNLWNAKGDRPSFGYTDREAQRLREYVINRGGFIYMPTHGNTEAAMQPAMRVLRQILPEYHLTTIPQDHEIYNSFYELSGPLRFPVRKIGSTILHHGPYRQLQGVFVDDRLAILVDTEAMMHVMDGAVQKPFFGHYQDRNRILDEFAPAAARQLINVIIYAVTHGNISDYSNYIPASALVDGEIESAPKRLPNAASRL
;
A
#
# COMPACT_ATOMS: atom_id res chain seq x y z
N MET A 1 14.39 -1.21 8.31
CA MET A 1 13.84 -0.24 9.27
C MET A 1 12.68 0.41 8.52
N VAL A 2 11.43 0.14 8.90
CA VAL A 2 10.26 0.81 8.29
C VAL A 2 9.89 1.88 9.30
N ASP A 3 10.07 3.14 8.93
CA ASP A 3 9.75 4.25 9.82
C ASP A 3 8.24 4.46 9.84
N ALA A 4 7.68 4.53 11.05
CA ALA A 4 6.28 4.89 11.23
C ALA A 4 6.15 6.41 11.03
N VAL A 5 5.78 6.84 9.83
CA VAL A 5 5.60 8.25 9.48
C VAL A 5 4.18 8.70 9.81
N GLN A 6 4.04 9.75 10.62
CA GLN A 6 2.72 10.38 10.85
C GLN A 6 2.35 11.23 9.63
N ILE A 7 1.05 11.31 9.29
CA ILE A 7 0.59 12.16 8.17
C ILE A 7 1.03 13.61 8.37
N THR A 8 1.13 14.07 9.61
CA THR A 8 1.58 15.42 9.99
C THR A 8 3.09 15.63 9.91
N ASP A 9 3.88 14.58 9.75
CA ASP A 9 5.34 14.67 9.67
C ASP A 9 5.78 15.36 8.35
N ALA A 10 6.89 16.09 8.39
CA ALA A 10 7.50 16.67 7.21
C ALA A 10 7.98 15.60 6.23
N ALA A 11 8.51 14.47 6.74
CA ALA A 11 9.01 13.35 5.95
C ALA A 11 7.90 12.58 5.20
N PHE A 12 6.62 12.85 5.51
CA PHE A 12 5.47 12.23 4.85
C PHE A 12 5.52 12.34 3.32
N PHE A 13 5.98 13.48 2.80
CA PHE A 13 6.06 13.72 1.36
C PHE A 13 7.30 13.15 0.69
N GLU A 14 8.20 12.53 1.46
CA GLU A 14 9.44 11.94 0.95
C GLU A 14 9.30 10.43 0.69
N SER A 15 8.20 9.82 1.14
CA SER A 15 7.93 8.40 0.93
C SER A 15 7.28 8.17 -0.43
N PRO A 16 7.86 7.40 -1.36
CA PRO A 16 7.23 7.16 -2.66
C PRO A 16 5.94 6.33 -2.57
N ILE A 17 5.87 5.50 -1.54
CA ILE A 17 4.75 4.61 -1.24
C ILE A 17 4.38 4.72 0.24
N ILE A 18 3.08 4.79 0.50
CA ILE A 18 2.51 4.72 1.84
C ILE A 18 1.62 3.48 1.92
N PHE A 19 1.84 2.68 2.96
CA PHE A 19 0.99 1.56 3.30
C PHE A 19 -0.07 2.05 4.29
N MET A 20 -1.35 1.94 3.90
CA MET A 20 -2.47 2.46 4.68
C MET A 20 -3.54 1.40 4.86
N GLU A 21 -3.57 0.77 6.04
CA GLU A 21 -4.60 -0.22 6.36
C GLU A 21 -5.95 0.45 6.70
N PRO A 22 -7.03 0.14 5.96
CA PRO A 22 -8.35 0.64 6.28
C PRO A 22 -9.01 -0.28 7.33
N VAL A 23 -8.88 0.02 8.62
CA VAL A 23 -9.50 -0.80 9.67
C VAL A 23 -10.99 -0.48 9.91
N PRO A 24 -11.88 -1.49 9.98
CA PRO A 24 -13.29 -1.29 10.33
C PRO A 24 -13.48 -0.97 11.82
N LYS A 25 -14.55 -0.23 12.15
CA LYS A 25 -14.91 0.20 13.53
C LYS A 25 -14.93 -0.96 14.56
N SER A 26 -15.30 -2.17 14.15
CA SER A 26 -15.41 -3.35 15.03
C SER A 26 -14.08 -4.03 15.34
N SER A 27 -13.01 -3.75 14.57
CA SER A 27 -11.70 -4.40 14.74
C SER A 27 -10.83 -3.75 15.82
N VAL A 28 -11.15 -2.52 16.22
CA VAL A 28 -10.44 -1.78 17.28
C VAL A 28 -10.50 -2.50 18.64
N GLN A 29 -11.53 -3.31 18.89
CA GLN A 29 -11.69 -4.06 20.14
C GLN A 29 -10.90 -5.38 20.21
N LEU A 30 -10.39 -5.91 19.10
CA LEU A 30 -9.68 -7.21 19.08
C LEU A 30 -8.17 -7.10 19.33
N HIS A 31 -7.60 -5.89 19.37
CA HIS A 31 -6.15 -5.68 19.49
C HIS A 31 -5.58 -5.75 20.92
N ASN A 32 -6.37 -6.12 21.94
CA ASN A 32 -5.87 -6.25 23.32
C ASN A 32 -5.37 -7.66 23.71
N GLY A 33 -5.27 -8.61 22.77
CA GLY A 33 -5.08 -10.02 23.13
C GLY A 33 -3.71 -10.63 22.87
N LEU A 34 -3.19 -10.55 21.64
CA LEU A 34 -2.12 -11.46 21.19
C LEU A 34 -1.30 -10.76 20.13
N LEU A 35 -0.19 -10.14 20.54
CA LEU A 35 1.07 -9.90 19.82
C LEU A 35 1.81 -8.79 20.59
N GLY A 36 2.43 -9.17 21.71
CA GLY A 36 3.39 -8.35 22.44
C GLY A 36 4.70 -8.29 21.66
N GLY A 37 4.82 -7.30 20.80
CA GLY A 37 6.03 -6.93 20.06
C GLY A 37 5.75 -5.60 19.39
N GLY A 38 6.67 -4.64 19.48
CA GLY A 38 6.47 -3.30 18.92
C GLY A 38 6.11 -3.37 17.44
N ASN A 39 4.84 -3.22 17.11
CA ASN A 39 4.36 -3.37 15.75
C ASN A 39 4.89 -2.20 14.91
N LEU A 40 5.60 -2.55 13.83
CA LEU A 40 5.98 -1.71 12.67
C LEU A 40 4.78 -1.04 11.98
N TRP A 41 3.56 -1.33 12.45
CA TRP A 41 2.27 -0.94 11.87
C TRP A 41 1.37 -0.24 12.88
N ASN A 42 1.97 0.31 13.94
CA ASN A 42 1.25 1.15 14.88
C ASN A 42 1.32 2.60 14.37
N ALA A 43 0.40 2.96 13.48
CA ALA A 43 -0.06 4.34 13.44
C ALA A 43 -0.73 4.59 14.79
N LYS A 44 0.08 4.92 15.81
CA LYS A 44 -0.38 5.22 17.16
C LYS A 44 -1.19 6.52 17.07
N GLY A 45 -2.47 6.34 16.79
CA GLY A 45 -3.49 7.35 16.57
C GLY A 45 -4.81 6.61 16.33
N ASP A 46 -5.71 6.65 17.30
CA ASP A 46 -6.93 5.84 17.40
C ASP A 46 -8.00 6.05 16.30
N ARG A 47 -7.68 6.36 15.04
CA ARG A 47 -8.69 6.82 14.07
C ARG A 47 -8.50 6.37 12.63
N PRO A 48 -8.91 5.13 12.33
CA PRO A 48 -9.61 4.86 11.05
C PRO A 48 -11.12 4.60 11.24
N SER A 49 -11.58 4.62 12.49
CA SER A 49 -13.00 4.52 12.87
C SER A 49 -13.78 5.84 12.68
N PHE A 50 -13.13 7.01 12.71
CA PHE A 50 -13.78 8.34 12.67
C PHE A 50 -13.45 9.19 11.43
N GLY A 51 -12.68 8.67 10.46
CA GLY A 51 -12.20 9.44 9.30
C GLY A 51 -10.99 10.33 9.64
N TYR A 52 -10.39 10.93 8.62
CA TYR A 52 -9.28 11.88 8.76
C TYR A 52 -9.78 13.27 9.15
N THR A 53 -8.93 14.12 9.71
CA THR A 53 -9.22 15.57 9.78
C THR A 53 -9.13 16.19 8.39
N ASP A 54 -9.74 17.36 8.17
CA ASP A 54 -9.63 18.08 6.89
C ASP A 54 -8.18 18.34 6.49
N ARG A 55 -7.31 18.65 7.46
CA ARG A 55 -5.88 18.85 7.24
C ARG A 55 -5.17 17.57 6.79
N GLU A 56 -5.46 16.43 7.41
CA GLU A 56 -4.88 15.14 7.03
C GLU A 56 -5.39 14.68 5.66
N ALA A 57 -6.69 14.84 5.41
CA ALA A 57 -7.29 14.52 4.12
C ALA A 57 -6.68 15.37 2.99
N GLN A 58 -6.49 16.67 3.23
CA GLN A 58 -5.84 17.56 2.27
C GLN A 58 -4.38 17.18 2.02
N ARG A 59 -3.64 16.76 3.05
CA ARG A 59 -2.25 16.29 2.88
C ARG A 59 -2.16 14.98 2.11
N LEU A 60 -3.06 14.04 2.36
CA LEU A 60 -3.16 12.81 1.58
C LEU A 60 -3.49 13.10 0.12
N ARG A 61 -4.41 14.03 -0.12
CA ARG A 61 -4.75 14.50 -1.46
C ARG A 61 -3.54 15.13 -2.15
N GLU A 62 -2.83 16.04 -1.49
CA GLU A 62 -1.60 16.65 -2.03
C GLU A 62 -0.54 15.60 -2.37
N TYR A 63 -0.34 14.63 -1.47
CA TYR A 63 0.57 13.52 -1.67
C TYR A 63 0.27 12.74 -2.96
N VAL A 64 -0.99 12.35 -3.17
CA VAL A 64 -1.38 11.55 -4.33
C VAL A 64 -1.41 12.38 -5.62
N ILE A 65 -2.04 13.56 -5.60
CA ILE A 65 -2.31 14.36 -6.79
C ILE A 65 -1.10 15.20 -7.20
N ASN A 66 -0.54 15.97 -6.26
CA ASN A 66 0.47 16.98 -6.60
C ASN A 66 1.89 16.43 -6.57
N ARG A 67 2.16 15.48 -5.66
CA ARG A 67 3.51 14.92 -5.47
C ARG A 67 3.74 13.60 -6.18
N GLY A 68 2.69 13.01 -6.76
CA GLY A 68 2.81 11.73 -7.46
C GLY A 68 3.08 10.55 -6.54
N GLY A 69 2.74 10.66 -5.26
CA GLY A 69 2.85 9.56 -4.31
C GLY A 69 1.91 8.40 -4.66
N PHE A 70 2.23 7.23 -4.12
CA PHE A 70 1.43 6.02 -4.25
C PHE A 70 0.89 5.56 -2.88
N ILE A 71 -0.38 5.15 -2.80
CA ILE A 71 -0.94 4.55 -1.59
C ILE A 71 -1.28 3.08 -1.86
N TYR A 72 -0.70 2.18 -1.08
CA TYR A 72 -1.08 0.77 -1.03
C TYR A 72 -1.98 0.54 0.19
N MET A 73 -3.22 0.10 -0.02
CA MET A 73 -4.18 -0.20 1.05
C MET A 73 -4.33 -1.71 1.21
N PRO A 74 -3.58 -2.37 2.11
CA PRO A 74 -3.80 -3.77 2.42
C PRO A 74 -5.16 -3.94 3.09
N THR A 75 -6.01 -4.81 2.56
CA THR A 75 -7.27 -5.17 3.24
C THR A 75 -7.10 -6.40 4.11
N HIS A 76 -7.92 -6.54 5.14
CA HIS A 76 -7.85 -7.64 6.09
C HIS A 76 -9.23 -8.25 6.35
N GLY A 77 -9.28 -9.58 6.49
CA GLY A 77 -10.52 -10.31 6.76
C GLY A 77 -11.47 -10.40 5.57
N ASN A 78 -12.76 -10.14 5.81
CA ASN A 78 -13.79 -10.15 4.76
C ASN A 78 -13.60 -8.95 3.83
N THR A 79 -13.36 -9.20 2.54
CA THR A 79 -13.06 -8.15 1.56
C THR A 79 -14.17 -7.12 1.49
N GLU A 80 -15.44 -7.52 1.40
CA GLU A 80 -16.57 -6.58 1.31
C GLU A 80 -16.67 -5.66 2.54
N ALA A 81 -16.45 -6.21 3.73
CA ALA A 81 -16.40 -5.43 4.97
C ALA A 81 -15.18 -4.49 5.03
N ALA A 82 -14.02 -4.93 4.54
CA ALA A 82 -12.78 -4.15 4.49
C ALA A 82 -12.80 -3.08 3.38
N MET A 83 -13.60 -3.25 2.32
CA MET A 83 -13.78 -2.23 1.30
C MET A 83 -14.55 -1.01 1.81
N GLN A 84 -15.45 -1.17 2.78
CA GLN A 84 -16.22 -0.05 3.33
C GLN A 84 -15.33 1.06 3.94
N PRO A 85 -14.37 0.79 4.85
CA PRO A 85 -13.44 1.80 5.32
C PRO A 85 -12.56 2.36 4.20
N ALA A 86 -12.07 1.53 3.25
CA ALA A 86 -11.29 2.01 2.11
C ALA A 86 -12.07 3.04 1.28
N MET A 87 -13.32 2.73 0.91
CA MET A 87 -14.18 3.64 0.15
C MET A 87 -14.51 4.91 0.93
N ARG A 88 -14.63 4.87 2.26
CA ARG A 88 -14.81 6.09 3.07
C ARG A 88 -13.59 6.99 3.00
N VAL A 89 -12.39 6.42 3.14
CA VAL A 89 -11.12 7.17 3.01
C VAL A 89 -11.03 7.80 1.64
N LEU A 90 -11.24 7.01 0.57
CA LEU A 90 -11.18 7.50 -0.81
C LEU A 90 -12.16 8.65 -1.08
N ARG A 91 -13.41 8.53 -0.64
CA ARG A 91 -14.40 9.63 -0.76
C ARG A 91 -13.98 10.89 -0.01
N GLN A 92 -13.21 10.75 1.06
CA GLN A 92 -12.75 11.89 1.84
C GLN A 92 -11.57 12.61 1.16
N ILE A 93 -10.61 11.86 0.60
CA ILE A 93 -9.38 12.44 0.05
C ILE A 93 -9.48 12.78 -1.44
N LEU A 94 -10.27 12.01 -2.19
CA LEU A 94 -10.38 12.05 -3.66
C LEU A 94 -11.84 11.85 -4.11
N PRO A 95 -12.79 12.71 -3.68
CA PRO A 95 -14.22 12.53 -3.97
C PRO A 95 -14.58 12.50 -5.46
N GLU A 96 -13.76 13.08 -6.32
CA GLU A 96 -13.98 13.15 -7.76
C GLU A 96 -13.40 11.95 -8.54
N TYR A 97 -12.64 11.08 -7.88
CA TYR A 97 -12.03 9.91 -8.50
C TYR A 97 -12.80 8.63 -8.16
N HIS A 98 -12.85 7.72 -9.11
CA HIS A 98 -13.56 6.45 -8.97
C HIS A 98 -12.60 5.33 -8.62
N LEU A 99 -13.02 4.48 -7.69
CA LEU A 99 -12.39 3.19 -7.48
C LEU A 99 -12.85 2.22 -8.58
N THR A 100 -11.89 1.65 -9.30
CA THR A 100 -12.14 0.78 -10.45
C THR A 100 -11.30 -0.49 -10.36
N THR A 101 -11.68 -1.54 -11.08
CA THR A 101 -10.82 -2.72 -11.24
C THR A 101 -9.56 -2.34 -12.03
N ILE A 102 -8.39 -2.71 -11.51
CA ILE A 102 -7.13 -2.54 -12.24
C ILE A 102 -7.13 -3.46 -13.47
N PRO A 103 -6.87 -2.93 -14.70
CA PRO A 103 -6.81 -3.73 -15.92
C PRO A 103 -5.83 -4.89 -15.82
N GLN A 104 -6.15 -6.06 -16.38
CA GLN A 104 -5.33 -7.27 -16.22
C GLN A 104 -3.94 -7.15 -16.86
N ASP A 105 -3.81 -6.28 -17.86
CA ASP A 105 -2.60 -5.96 -18.60
C ASP A 105 -1.86 -4.72 -18.07
N HIS A 106 -2.34 -4.13 -16.96
CA HIS A 106 -1.70 -2.96 -16.36
C HIS A 106 -0.27 -3.27 -15.91
N GLU A 107 0.64 -2.33 -16.13
CA GLU A 107 2.08 -2.50 -15.94
C GLU A 107 2.49 -2.80 -14.48
N ILE A 108 1.62 -2.50 -13.51
CA ILE A 108 1.75 -2.89 -12.10
C ILE A 108 2.00 -4.39 -11.91
N TYR A 109 1.58 -5.24 -12.85
CA TYR A 109 1.79 -6.69 -12.78
C TYR A 109 3.10 -7.14 -13.42
N ASN A 110 3.80 -6.28 -14.15
CA ASN A 110 5.03 -6.64 -14.87
C ASN A 110 6.17 -5.62 -14.73
N SER A 111 6.09 -4.70 -13.76
CA SER A 111 7.11 -3.67 -13.54
C SER A 111 8.51 -4.20 -13.16
N PHE A 112 8.62 -5.43 -12.67
CA PHE A 112 9.91 -6.08 -12.37
C PHE A 112 9.89 -7.60 -12.64
N TYR A 113 8.96 -8.32 -12.03
CA TYR A 113 8.64 -9.70 -12.38
C TYR A 113 7.56 -9.74 -13.45
N GLU A 114 7.76 -10.52 -14.50
CA GLU A 114 6.75 -10.75 -15.54
C GLU A 114 5.61 -11.65 -15.02
N LEU A 115 4.53 -11.05 -14.53
CA LEU A 115 3.30 -11.77 -14.21
C LEU A 115 2.30 -11.59 -15.34
N SER A 116 1.57 -12.63 -15.69
CA SER A 116 0.54 -12.59 -16.74
C SER A 116 -0.76 -11.87 -16.33
N GLY A 117 -0.70 -11.03 -15.29
CA GLY A 117 -1.83 -10.32 -14.70
C GLY A 117 -1.95 -10.50 -13.18
N PRO A 118 -3.12 -10.19 -12.59
CA PRO A 118 -3.31 -10.25 -11.14
C PRO A 118 -3.22 -11.69 -10.63
N LEU A 119 -2.40 -11.90 -9.60
CA LEU A 119 -2.38 -13.17 -8.88
C LEU A 119 -3.62 -13.30 -8.01
N ARG A 120 -4.04 -14.56 -7.87
CA ARG A 120 -5.21 -14.98 -7.11
C ARG A 120 -4.74 -15.98 -6.09
N PHE A 121 -5.00 -15.70 -4.81
CA PHE A 121 -4.64 -16.62 -3.74
C PHE A 121 -5.85 -17.45 -3.32
N PRO A 122 -5.64 -18.58 -2.60
CA PRO A 122 -6.73 -19.45 -2.19
C PRO A 122 -7.85 -18.69 -1.47
N VAL A 123 -9.08 -19.08 -1.75
CA VAL A 123 -10.27 -18.43 -1.18
C VAL A 123 -10.35 -18.70 0.32
N ARG A 124 -10.35 -17.65 1.17
CA ARG A 124 -10.65 -17.81 2.61
C ARG A 124 -12.14 -18.05 2.82
N LYS A 125 -12.45 -18.91 3.79
CA LYS A 125 -13.83 -19.12 4.25
C LYS A 125 -13.88 -19.13 5.78
N ILE A 126 -14.71 -18.27 6.36
CA ILE A 126 -15.05 -18.26 7.80
C ILE A 126 -16.50 -18.73 7.93
N GLY A 127 -16.72 -19.94 8.45
CA GLY A 127 -18.06 -20.54 8.51
C GLY A 127 -18.63 -20.78 7.10
N SER A 128 -19.78 -20.17 6.78
CA SER A 128 -20.36 -20.16 5.43
C SER A 128 -19.85 -19.02 4.54
N THR A 129 -19.20 -18.01 5.12
CA THR A 129 -18.79 -16.78 4.43
C THR A 129 -17.48 -16.97 3.69
N ILE A 130 -17.48 -16.74 2.38
CA ILE A 130 -16.26 -16.63 1.58
C ILE A 130 -15.70 -15.20 1.77
N LEU A 131 -14.39 -15.02 1.92
CA LEU A 131 -13.83 -13.70 2.20
C LEU A 131 -13.37 -12.94 0.95
N HIS A 132 -13.27 -13.62 -0.21
CA HIS A 132 -12.86 -13.03 -1.51
C HIS A 132 -13.90 -13.30 -2.61
N HIS A 133 -15.16 -12.93 -2.35
CA HIS A 133 -16.25 -13.01 -3.34
C HIS A 133 -16.86 -11.62 -3.61
N GLY A 134 -17.84 -11.58 -4.51
CA GLY A 134 -18.61 -10.38 -4.79
C GLY A 134 -17.96 -9.49 -5.85
N PRO A 135 -18.21 -8.17 -5.82
CA PRO A 135 -17.74 -7.25 -6.86
C PRO A 135 -16.21 -7.00 -6.78
N TYR A 136 -15.57 -7.30 -5.66
CA TYR A 136 -14.16 -6.99 -5.39
C TYR A 136 -13.24 -8.22 -5.57
N ARG A 137 -13.41 -8.94 -6.68
CA ARG A 137 -12.61 -10.14 -7.01
C ARG A 137 -11.24 -9.82 -7.61
N GLN A 138 -10.95 -8.56 -7.85
CA GLN A 138 -9.70 -8.13 -8.45
C GLN A 138 -9.21 -6.93 -7.67
N LEU A 139 -7.90 -6.70 -7.72
CA LEU A 139 -7.31 -5.49 -7.15
C LEU A 139 -8.06 -4.27 -7.69
N GLN A 140 -8.33 -3.34 -6.78
CA GLN A 140 -9.02 -2.12 -7.10
C GLN A 140 -8.03 -0.96 -7.08
N GLY A 141 -8.27 0.04 -7.92
CA GLY A 141 -7.36 1.15 -8.11
C GLY A 141 -8.08 2.48 -8.33
N VAL A 142 -7.39 3.56 -7.95
CA VAL A 142 -7.74 4.92 -8.35
C VAL A 142 -6.67 5.42 -9.31
N PHE A 143 -7.10 5.89 -10.46
CA PHE A 143 -6.23 6.43 -11.51
C PHE A 143 -6.29 7.96 -11.50
N VAL A 144 -5.13 8.60 -11.56
CA VAL A 144 -4.94 10.05 -11.66
C VAL A 144 -4.07 10.29 -12.87
N ASP A 145 -4.61 10.96 -13.90
CA ASP A 145 -3.93 11.19 -15.18
C ASP A 145 -3.33 9.89 -15.77
N ASP A 146 -4.16 8.84 -15.86
CA ASP A 146 -3.83 7.48 -16.32
C ASP A 146 -2.79 6.70 -15.47
N ARG A 147 -2.20 7.32 -14.45
CA ARG A 147 -1.33 6.65 -13.48
C ARG A 147 -2.16 6.02 -12.36
N LEU A 148 -1.88 4.77 -12.01
CA LEU A 148 -2.43 4.14 -10.81
C LEU A 148 -1.84 4.82 -9.57
N ALA A 149 -2.66 5.57 -8.83
CA ALA A 149 -2.20 6.40 -7.72
C ALA A 149 -2.52 5.77 -6.35
N ILE A 150 -3.58 4.96 -6.28
CA ILE A 150 -3.95 4.18 -5.09
C ILE A 150 -4.31 2.77 -5.52
N LEU A 151 -3.79 1.77 -4.81
CA LEU A 151 -4.16 0.37 -4.96
C LEU A 151 -4.80 -0.13 -3.67
N VAL A 152 -6.01 -0.69 -3.76
CA VAL A 152 -6.66 -1.42 -2.66
C VAL A 152 -6.50 -2.92 -2.91
N ASP A 153 -5.74 -3.57 -2.03
CA ASP A 153 -5.38 -4.98 -2.13
C ASP A 153 -6.51 -5.84 -1.58
N THR A 154 -7.34 -6.36 -2.49
CA THR A 154 -8.48 -7.24 -2.19
C THR A 154 -8.08 -8.68 -1.90
N GLU A 155 -6.80 -9.04 -2.02
CA GLU A 155 -6.30 -10.40 -1.85
C GLU A 155 -5.63 -10.57 -0.46
N ALA A 156 -5.37 -9.47 0.26
CA ALA A 156 -4.50 -9.39 1.46
C ALA A 156 -3.20 -10.13 1.25
N MET A 157 -2.50 -9.73 0.19
CA MET A 157 -1.22 -10.27 -0.23
C MET A 157 -0.20 -10.29 0.91
N MET A 158 -0.22 -9.26 1.77
CA MET A 158 0.66 -9.18 2.95
C MET A 158 0.45 -10.35 3.92
N HIS A 159 -0.80 -10.81 4.10
CA HIS A 159 -1.09 -11.98 4.93
C HIS A 159 -0.76 -13.32 4.28
N VAL A 160 -0.78 -13.36 2.95
CA VAL A 160 -0.29 -14.53 2.21
C VAL A 160 1.22 -14.66 2.41
N MET A 161 1.94 -13.54 2.42
CA MET A 161 3.39 -13.50 2.60
C MET A 161 3.86 -13.90 3.99
N ASP A 162 3.21 -13.43 5.06
CA ASP A 162 3.60 -13.75 6.45
C ASP A 162 3.00 -15.08 6.96
N GLY A 163 2.13 -15.70 6.16
CA GLY A 163 1.38 -16.91 6.51
C GLY A 163 0.42 -16.70 7.69
N ALA A 164 0.14 -15.44 8.08
CA ALA A 164 -0.78 -15.03 9.13
C ALA A 164 -2.21 -14.85 8.59
N VAL A 165 -2.54 -15.58 7.53
CA VAL A 165 -3.92 -15.79 7.09
C VAL A 165 -4.77 -16.30 8.27
N GLN A 166 -5.79 -15.51 8.68
CA GLN A 166 -6.57 -15.76 9.90
C GLN A 166 -7.26 -17.13 9.91
N LYS A 167 -7.17 -17.85 11.05
CA LYS A 167 -7.96 -19.07 11.30
C LYS A 167 -9.43 -18.71 11.58
N PRO A 168 -10.42 -19.50 11.13
CA PRO A 168 -10.28 -20.64 10.21
C PRO A 168 -10.27 -20.13 8.77
N PHE A 169 -9.18 -20.40 8.06
CA PHE A 169 -9.11 -20.29 6.61
C PHE A 169 -9.23 -21.71 6.05
N PHE A 170 -10.39 -22.37 6.18
CA PHE A 170 -10.55 -23.73 5.64
C PHE A 170 -11.74 -23.89 4.71
N GLY A 171 -11.41 -23.80 3.42
CA GLY A 171 -11.73 -24.85 2.47
C GLY A 171 -10.44 -25.34 1.78
N HIS A 172 -9.71 -26.29 2.40
CA HIS A 172 -8.63 -27.14 1.83
C HIS A 172 -7.15 -26.94 2.25
N TYR A 173 -6.69 -25.80 2.79
CA TYR A 173 -5.26 -25.61 3.14
C TYR A 173 -4.99 -25.48 4.64
N GLN A 174 -4.90 -26.62 5.35
CA GLN A 174 -4.67 -26.68 6.82
C GLN A 174 -3.26 -26.36 7.31
N ASP A 175 -2.31 -26.25 6.39
CA ASP A 175 -0.90 -26.12 6.70
C ASP A 175 -0.36 -24.73 6.33
N ARG A 176 0.10 -23.99 7.35
CA ARG A 176 0.76 -22.69 7.16
C ARG A 176 2.01 -22.82 6.30
N ASN A 177 2.76 -23.91 6.45
CA ASN A 177 4.00 -24.13 5.69
C ASN A 177 3.67 -24.24 4.20
N ARG A 178 2.57 -24.92 3.85
CA ARG A 178 2.09 -24.99 2.47
C ARG A 178 1.75 -23.62 1.89
N ILE A 179 1.20 -22.69 2.68
CA ILE A 179 0.97 -21.31 2.22
C ILE A 179 2.29 -20.58 1.96
N LEU A 180 3.23 -20.72 2.89
CA LEU A 180 4.56 -20.11 2.79
C LEU A 180 5.37 -20.68 1.61
N ASP A 181 5.23 -21.95 1.31
CA ASP A 181 5.97 -22.61 0.23
C ASP A 181 5.32 -22.36 -1.14
N GLU A 182 3.98 -22.44 -1.24
CA GLU A 182 3.27 -22.37 -2.52
C GLU A 182 2.91 -20.94 -2.94
N PHE A 183 2.50 -20.07 -2.00
CA PHE A 183 1.87 -18.79 -2.35
C PHE A 183 2.66 -17.56 -1.92
N ALA A 184 3.36 -17.61 -0.78
CA ALA A 184 4.13 -16.45 -0.30
C ALA A 184 5.17 -15.94 -1.32
N PRO A 185 5.89 -16.79 -2.09
CA PRO A 185 6.82 -16.29 -3.11
C PRO A 185 6.11 -15.53 -4.23
N ALA A 186 4.92 -15.99 -4.64
CA ALA A 186 4.13 -15.33 -5.68
C ALA A 186 3.55 -14.00 -5.18
N ALA A 187 3.02 -13.97 -3.96
CA ALA A 187 2.60 -12.75 -3.27
C ALA A 187 3.74 -11.74 -3.14
N ALA A 188 4.94 -12.21 -2.77
CA ALA A 188 6.13 -11.35 -2.69
C ALA A 188 6.50 -10.76 -4.06
N ARG A 189 6.45 -11.53 -5.15
CA ARG A 189 6.72 -11.01 -6.50
C ARG A 189 5.75 -9.90 -6.90
N GLN A 190 4.46 -10.09 -6.65
CA GLN A 190 3.47 -9.05 -6.96
C GLN A 190 3.63 -7.81 -6.07
N LEU A 191 3.93 -7.96 -4.77
CA LEU A 191 4.25 -6.81 -3.91
C LEU A 191 5.51 -6.07 -4.37
N ILE A 192 6.53 -6.80 -4.83
CA ILE A 192 7.75 -6.19 -5.40
C ILE A 192 7.38 -5.37 -6.64
N ASN A 193 6.54 -5.88 -7.55
CA ASN A 193 6.08 -5.09 -8.69
C ASN A 193 5.33 -3.82 -8.25
N VAL A 194 4.48 -3.90 -7.21
CA VAL A 194 3.79 -2.73 -6.65
C VAL A 194 4.78 -1.69 -6.14
N ILE A 195 5.81 -2.11 -5.41
CA ILE A 195 6.86 -1.22 -4.90
C ILE A 195 7.63 -0.60 -6.05
N ILE A 196 8.06 -1.40 -7.04
CA ILE A 196 8.82 -0.92 -8.20
C ILE A 196 7.99 0.07 -9.01
N TYR A 197 6.72 -0.23 -9.26
CA TYR A 197 5.79 0.69 -9.91
C TYR A 197 5.71 2.03 -9.17
N ALA A 198 5.47 2.00 -7.85
CA ALA A 198 5.34 3.21 -7.04
C ALA A 198 6.60 4.10 -7.10
N VAL A 199 7.79 3.51 -7.12
CA VAL A 199 9.05 4.28 -7.18
C VAL A 199 9.43 4.73 -8.59
N THR A 200 8.86 4.14 -9.65
CA THR A 200 9.22 4.46 -11.04
C THR A 200 8.18 5.31 -11.78
N HIS A 201 6.93 5.35 -11.29
CA HIS A 201 5.82 6.05 -11.95
C HIS A 201 5.36 7.30 -11.16
N GLY A 202 5.92 7.54 -9.97
CA GLY A 202 5.65 8.73 -9.16
C GLY A 202 6.77 9.78 -9.26
N ASN A 203 6.51 10.99 -8.75
CA ASN A 203 7.48 12.10 -8.78
C ASN A 203 8.31 12.22 -7.48
N ILE A 204 8.05 11.40 -6.47
CA ILE A 204 8.75 11.46 -5.18
C ILE A 204 10.16 10.83 -5.26
N SER A 205 10.30 9.76 -6.04
CA SER A 205 11.59 9.07 -6.23
C SER A 205 12.43 9.65 -7.37
N ASP A 206 12.05 10.80 -7.92
CA ASP A 206 12.81 11.43 -9.00
C ASP A 206 14.13 11.99 -8.46
N TYR A 207 15.14 11.12 -8.50
CA TYR A 207 16.53 11.44 -8.20
C TYR A 207 17.35 11.65 -9.48
N SER A 208 16.73 11.99 -10.61
CA SER A 208 17.45 12.25 -11.87
C SER A 208 18.55 13.32 -11.75
N ASN A 209 18.43 14.20 -10.76
CA ASN A 209 19.40 15.24 -10.44
C ASN A 209 20.37 14.87 -9.29
N TYR A 210 20.27 13.68 -8.71
CA TYR A 210 21.18 13.19 -7.68
C TYR A 210 22.43 12.60 -8.33
N ILE A 211 23.59 13.18 -8.03
CA ILE A 211 24.88 12.65 -8.44
C ILE A 211 25.53 12.01 -7.20
N PRO A 212 25.76 10.68 -7.18
CA PRO A 212 26.44 10.02 -6.08
C PRO A 212 27.82 10.64 -5.86
N ALA A 213 28.24 10.81 -4.60
CA ALA A 213 29.55 11.40 -4.30
C ALA A 213 30.72 10.62 -4.95
N SER A 214 30.56 9.31 -5.14
CA SER A 214 31.53 8.44 -5.83
C SER A 214 31.56 8.62 -7.36
N ALA A 215 30.55 9.27 -7.94
CA ALA A 215 30.46 9.58 -9.37
C ALA A 215 31.02 10.97 -9.71
N LEU A 216 31.42 11.76 -8.71
CA LEU A 216 32.03 13.08 -8.89
C LEU A 216 33.55 12.94 -8.93
N VAL A 217 34.20 13.56 -9.93
CA VAL A 217 35.67 13.63 -10.02
C VAL A 217 36.18 14.64 -8.98
N ASP A 218 37.38 14.43 -8.45
CA ASP A 218 38.04 15.36 -7.52
C ASP A 218 38.04 16.80 -8.10
N GLY A 219 37.22 17.67 -7.52
CA GLY A 219 37.01 19.06 -7.96
C GLY A 219 35.56 19.41 -8.33
N GLU A 220 34.75 18.46 -8.82
CA GLU A 220 33.31 18.67 -9.08
C GLU A 220 32.44 18.48 -7.84
N ILE A 221 33.05 17.95 -6.78
CA ILE A 221 32.44 17.74 -5.48
C ILE A 221 31.79 19.05 -5.02
N GLU A 222 32.49 20.19 -5.07
CA GLU A 222 31.99 21.49 -4.55
C GLU A 222 30.81 22.11 -5.31
N SER A 223 30.64 21.83 -6.60
CA SER A 223 29.58 22.43 -7.44
C SER A 223 28.34 21.56 -7.62
N ALA A 224 28.44 20.26 -7.38
CA ALA A 224 27.29 19.35 -7.45
C ALA A 224 26.40 19.51 -6.20
N PRO A 225 25.07 19.32 -6.30
CA PRO A 225 24.19 19.32 -5.15
C PRO A 225 24.57 18.18 -4.18
N LYS A 226 25.39 18.50 -3.16
CA LYS A 226 25.89 17.57 -2.13
C LYS A 226 24.84 17.15 -1.09
N ARG A 227 23.63 17.72 -1.15
CA ARG A 227 22.55 17.43 -0.20
C ARG A 227 21.31 16.96 -0.95
N LEU A 228 20.58 16.05 -0.32
CA LEU A 228 19.21 15.71 -0.69
C LEU A 228 18.44 17.02 -0.98
N PRO A 229 17.67 17.09 -2.08
CA PRO A 229 16.84 18.25 -2.35
C PRO A 229 15.98 18.54 -1.12
N ASN A 230 16.21 19.67 -0.45
CA ASN A 230 15.32 20.10 0.62
C ASN A 230 13.98 20.40 -0.04
N ALA A 231 12.93 19.65 0.34
CA ALA A 231 11.57 19.75 -0.19
C ALA A 231 10.88 21.13 0.05
N ALA A 232 11.60 22.10 0.61
CA ALA A 232 11.09 23.39 1.05
C ALA A 232 11.52 24.60 0.20
N SER A 233 12.21 24.42 -0.93
CA SER A 233 12.69 25.57 -1.74
C SER A 233 11.80 25.95 -2.93
N ARG A 234 10.60 25.39 -3.03
CA ARG A 234 9.56 25.84 -3.98
C ARG A 234 8.27 26.15 -3.22
N LEU A 235 8.32 27.20 -2.41
CA LEU A 235 7.14 27.96 -2.00
C LEU A 235 7.05 29.21 -2.88
#